data_AF-A0A2D9CGZ2-F1
#
_entry.id   AF-A0A2D9CGZ2-F1
#
_cell.length_a   1.000
_cell.length_b   1.000
_cell.length_c   1.000
_cell.angle_alpha   90.00
_cell.angle_beta   90.00
_cell.angle_gamma   90.00
#
_symmetry.space_group_name_H-M   'P 1'
#
loop_
_entity.id
_entity.type
_entity.pdbx_description
1 polymer ?
#
loop_
_entity_poly.entity_id
_entity_poly.type
_entity_poly.pdbx_seq_one_letter_code
_entity_poly.pdbx_strand_id
1 'polypeptide(L)'
;MKNWDEIREELKAPFATNVLKFRAGVGGKQLAYIDARAVMKRLDDVVGIENWQCNYEDLSGRVICRLSIRVDGEWITKCDGAGDTKIEGEKGGISDALKRAAVLFGVGRYLYYLPAGTTINNLPAWAVPK
;
A
#
# COMPACT_ATOMS: atom_id res chain seq x y z
N MET A 1 20.84 -10.55 4.60
CA MET A 1 19.83 -9.68 3.96
C MET A 1 18.87 -10.61 3.24
N LYS A 2 17.56 -10.37 3.32
CA LYS A 2 16.57 -11.23 2.63
C LYS A 2 16.79 -11.15 1.13
N ASN A 3 16.60 -12.26 0.42
CA ASN A 3 16.62 -12.23 -1.04
C ASN A 3 15.31 -11.64 -1.60
N TRP A 4 15.26 -11.36 -2.90
CA TRP A 4 14.09 -10.74 -3.51
C TRP A 4 12.79 -11.55 -3.37
N ASP A 5 12.87 -12.89 -3.47
CA ASP A 5 11.69 -13.73 -3.36
C ASP A 5 11.11 -13.69 -1.94
N GLU A 6 11.95 -13.74 -0.90
CA GLU A 6 11.54 -13.57 0.50
C GLU A 6 10.89 -12.20 0.73
N ILE A 7 11.54 -11.12 0.29
CA ILE A 7 11.01 -9.75 0.39
C ILE A 7 9.63 -9.68 -0.28
N ARG A 8 9.52 -10.20 -1.51
CA ARG A 8 8.28 -10.16 -2.29
C ARG A 8 7.14 -10.90 -1.58
N GLU A 9 7.40 -12.07 -1.01
CA GLU A 9 6.36 -12.83 -0.32
C GLU A 9 5.91 -12.14 0.97
N GLU A 10 6.83 -11.56 1.76
CA GLU A 10 6.46 -10.83 2.96
C GLU A 10 5.74 -9.49 2.68
N LEU A 11 6.13 -8.77 1.62
CA LEU A 11 5.41 -7.55 1.21
C LEU A 11 3.96 -7.84 0.79
N LYS A 12 3.69 -9.03 0.21
CA LYS A 12 2.35 -9.46 -0.19
C LYS A 12 1.50 -9.99 0.96
N ALA A 13 2.12 -10.35 2.10
CA ALA A 13 1.42 -10.99 3.20
C ALA A 13 0.19 -10.17 3.67
N PRO A 14 -0.93 -10.83 4.03
CA PRO A 14 -2.09 -10.14 4.56
C PRO A 14 -1.76 -9.28 5.78
N PHE A 15 -2.49 -8.19 5.97
CA PHE A 15 -2.43 -7.39 7.20
C PHE A 15 -3.33 -7.98 8.27
N ALA A 16 -2.94 -7.79 9.54
CA ALA A 16 -3.82 -8.07 10.66
C ALA A 16 -5.15 -7.35 10.50
N THR A 17 -6.24 -8.02 10.88
CA THR A 17 -7.61 -7.54 10.65
C THR A 17 -7.85 -6.16 11.27
N ASN A 18 -7.27 -5.89 12.44
CA ASN A 18 -7.35 -4.58 13.11
C ASN A 18 -6.62 -3.43 12.39
N VAL A 19 -5.75 -3.72 11.42
CA VAL A 19 -5.10 -2.71 10.57
C VAL A 19 -5.98 -2.33 9.38
N LEU A 20 -6.90 -3.22 8.99
CA LEU A 20 -7.79 -2.99 7.85
C LEU A 20 -8.86 -1.97 8.19
N LYS A 21 -9.07 -1.04 7.25
CA LYS A 21 -10.12 -0.03 7.31
C LYS A 21 -11.06 -0.22 6.13
N PHE A 22 -12.31 0.15 6.32
CA PHE A 22 -13.34 0.08 5.28
C PHE A 22 -13.97 1.45 5.11
N ARG A 23 -14.20 1.84 3.85
CA ARG A 23 -14.93 3.06 3.52
C ARG A 23 -16.02 2.76 2.50
N ALA A 24 -17.07 3.59 2.49
CA ALA A 24 -18.05 3.56 1.44
C ALA A 24 -17.41 3.92 0.08
N GLY A 25 -17.62 3.07 -0.91
CA GLY A 25 -17.27 3.27 -2.30
C GLY A 25 -18.50 3.53 -3.16
N VAL A 26 -18.26 3.79 -4.45
CA VAL A 26 -19.32 4.04 -5.42
C VAL A 26 -20.26 2.83 -5.53
N GLY A 27 -21.56 3.07 -5.57
CA GLY A 27 -22.57 2.03 -5.71
C GLY A 27 -22.77 1.16 -4.46
N GLY A 28 -22.49 1.70 -3.27
CA GLY A 28 -22.71 1.01 -1.99
C GLY A 28 -21.69 -0.09 -1.66
N LYS A 29 -20.63 -0.22 -2.47
CA LYS A 29 -19.54 -1.18 -2.21
C LYS A 29 -18.69 -0.71 -1.04
N GLN A 30 -18.31 -1.60 -0.13
CA GLN A 30 -17.26 -1.29 0.83
C GLN A 30 -15.88 -1.52 0.23
N LEU A 31 -14.99 -0.55 0.39
CA LEU A 31 -13.60 -0.61 -0.07
C LEU A 31 -12.68 -0.80 1.13
N ALA A 32 -11.97 -1.92 1.15
CA ALA A 32 -10.92 -2.17 2.13
C ALA A 32 -9.65 -1.38 1.77
N TYR A 33 -9.00 -0.81 2.77
CA TYR A 33 -7.73 -0.11 2.63
C TYR A 33 -6.92 -0.18 3.92
N ILE A 34 -5.63 0.14 3.80
CA ILE A 34 -4.73 0.41 4.92
C ILE A 34 -4.31 1.88 4.87
N ASP A 35 -3.85 2.44 5.99
CA ASP A 35 -3.26 3.78 5.96
C ASP A 35 -1.77 3.75 5.60
N ALA A 36 -1.21 4.94 5.38
CA ALA A 36 0.21 5.09 5.04
C ALA A 36 1.15 4.56 6.14
N ARG A 37 0.74 4.58 7.43
CA ARG A 37 1.59 4.11 8.54
C ARG A 37 1.72 2.60 8.49
N ALA A 38 0.65 1.88 8.13
CA ALA A 38 0.71 0.45 7.89
C ALA A 38 1.65 0.08 6.73
N VAL A 39 1.69 0.90 5.67
CA VAL A 39 2.65 0.73 4.56
C VAL A 39 4.09 0.94 5.04
N MET A 40 4.36 2.07 5.72
CA MET A 40 5.69 2.37 6.25
C MET A 40 6.18 1.27 7.20
N LYS A 41 5.32 0.84 8.13
CA LYS A 41 5.65 -0.27 9.03
C LYS A 41 5.98 -1.55 8.28
N ARG A 42 5.21 -1.90 7.24
CA ARG A 42 5.51 -3.10 6.43
C ARG A 42 6.87 -2.99 5.74
N LEU A 43 7.22 -1.81 5.23
CA LEU A 43 8.53 -1.60 4.60
C LEU A 43 9.65 -1.72 5.64
N ASP A 44 9.49 -1.08 6.80
CA ASP A 44 10.45 -1.17 7.92
C ASP A 44 10.65 -2.62 8.38
N ASP A 45 9.56 -3.37 8.58
CA ASP A 45 9.62 -4.76 9.06
C ASP A 45 10.25 -5.72 8.03
N VAL A 46 9.99 -5.50 6.73
CA VAL A 46 10.40 -6.44 5.68
C VAL A 46 11.81 -6.16 5.20
N VAL A 47 12.12 -4.90 4.89
CA VAL A 47 13.39 -4.52 4.27
C VAL A 47 14.29 -3.70 5.19
N GLY A 48 13.79 -3.11 6.27
CA GLY A 48 14.54 -2.20 7.15
C GLY A 48 14.44 -0.75 6.69
N ILE A 49 14.43 0.18 7.66
CA ILE A 49 14.21 1.62 7.44
C ILE A 49 15.25 2.25 6.49
N GLU A 50 16.44 1.68 6.41
CA GLU A 50 17.53 2.13 5.54
C GLU A 50 17.46 1.59 4.11
N ASN A 51 16.55 0.64 3.83
CA ASN A 51 16.44 -0.07 2.54
C ASN A 51 15.16 0.27 1.78
N TRP A 52 14.44 1.31 2.17
CA TRP A 52 13.39 1.90 1.35
C TRP A 52 13.46 3.43 1.40
N GLN A 53 13.02 4.07 0.32
CA GLN A 53 12.91 5.51 0.22
C GLN A 53 11.74 5.88 -0.67
N CYS A 54 11.16 7.06 -0.45
CA CYS A 54 10.15 7.61 -1.34
C CYS A 54 10.45 9.06 -1.69
N ASN A 55 10.22 9.41 -2.96
CA ASN A 55 10.27 10.78 -3.44
C ASN A 55 8.92 11.17 -4.03
N TYR A 56 8.49 12.40 -3.79
CA TYR A 56 7.25 12.93 -4.31
C TYR A 56 7.52 13.98 -5.37
N GLU A 57 6.75 13.96 -6.44
CA GLU A 57 6.71 15.01 -7.45
C GLU A 57 5.27 15.43 -7.71
N ASP A 58 5.05 16.70 -8.03
CA ASP A 58 3.78 17.12 -8.63
C ASP A 58 3.87 16.96 -10.15
N LEU A 59 2.85 16.34 -10.72
CA LEU A 59 2.66 16.23 -12.17
C LEU A 59 1.27 16.73 -12.55
N SER A 60 1.18 18.04 -12.78
CA SER A 60 -0.06 18.71 -13.20
C SER A 60 -1.19 18.58 -12.16
N GLY A 61 -0.89 18.85 -10.88
CA GLY A 61 -1.86 18.75 -9.78
C GLY A 61 -2.15 17.31 -9.36
N ARG A 62 -1.21 16.41 -9.61
CA ARG A 62 -1.24 15.02 -9.14
C ARG A 62 0.05 14.74 -8.40
N VAL A 63 -0.06 14.27 -7.18
CA VAL A 63 1.10 13.85 -6.40
C VAL A 63 1.50 12.46 -6.88
N ILE A 64 2.68 12.33 -7.48
CA ILE A 64 3.28 11.06 -7.85
C ILE A 64 4.28 10.68 -6.76
N CYS A 65 4.19 9.45 -6.26
CA CYS A 65 5.17 8.86 -5.36
C CYS A 65 6.06 7.89 -6.15
N ARG A 66 7.37 8.10 -6.12
CA ARG A 66 8.37 7.10 -6.50
C ARG A 66 8.84 6.39 -5.25
N LEU A 67 8.45 5.13 -5.09
CA LEU A 67 8.89 4.27 -4.00
C LEU A 67 10.02 3.37 -4.50
N SER A 68 11.14 3.39 -3.81
CA SER A 68 12.30 2.54 -4.10
C SER A 68 12.58 1.60 -2.95
N ILE A 69 12.87 0.34 -3.26
CA ILE A 69 13.31 -0.68 -2.30
C ILE A 69 14.69 -1.18 -2.73
N ARG A 70 15.63 -1.26 -1.78
CA ARG A 70 16.99 -1.76 -2.03
C ARG A 70 17.01 -3.28 -1.88
N VAL A 71 17.52 -3.96 -2.90
CA VAL A 71 17.59 -5.43 -2.97
C VAL A 71 18.94 -5.79 -3.57
N ASP A 72 19.72 -6.60 -2.87
CA ASP A 72 21.06 -7.02 -3.31
C ASP A 72 21.97 -5.85 -3.74
N GLY A 73 21.82 -4.70 -3.07
CA GLY A 73 22.59 -3.47 -3.35
C GLY A 73 21.98 -2.55 -4.41
N GLU A 74 20.98 -3.01 -5.16
CA GLU A 74 20.33 -2.27 -6.25
C GLU A 74 19.00 -1.65 -5.83
N TRP A 75 18.69 -0.46 -6.33
CA TRP A 75 17.42 0.22 -6.06
C TRP A 75 16.38 -0.09 -7.13
N ILE A 76 15.32 -0.79 -6.73
CA ILE A 76 14.16 -1.04 -7.59
C ILE A 76 13.13 0.05 -7.30
N THR A 77 12.78 0.86 -8.30
CA THR A 77 11.81 1.96 -8.16
C THR A 77 10.51 1.64 -8.89
N LYS A 78 9.39 1.91 -8.23
CA LYS A 78 8.04 1.87 -8.83
C LYS A 78 7.30 3.15 -8.47
N CYS A 79 6.42 3.61 -9.36
CA CYS A 79 5.69 4.84 -9.15
C CYS A 79 4.19 4.69 -9.43
N ASP A 80 3.41 5.44 -8.67
CA ASP A 80 1.98 5.66 -8.88
C ASP A 80 1.65 7.04 -8.26
N GLY A 81 0.50 7.58 -8.58
CA GLY A 81 0.08 8.87 -8.06
C GLY A 81 -1.37 8.88 -7.60
N ALA A 82 -1.70 9.93 -6.86
CA ALA A 82 -3.06 10.24 -6.48
C ALA A 82 -3.38 11.68 -6.92
N GLY A 83 -4.60 11.88 -7.42
CA GLY A 83 -5.10 13.21 -7.74
C GLY A 83 -5.62 13.93 -6.50
N ASP A 84 -5.69 15.26 -6.57
CA ASP A 84 -6.31 16.06 -5.52
C ASP A 84 -7.76 15.67 -5.30
N THR A 85 -8.06 15.19 -4.10
CA THR A 85 -9.44 15.08 -3.63
C THR A 85 -9.89 16.47 -3.22
N LYS A 86 -10.86 17.05 -3.92
CA LYS A 86 -11.49 18.37 -3.61
C LYS A 86 -12.06 18.52 -2.18
N ILE A 87 -11.97 17.48 -1.35
CA ILE A 87 -12.63 17.34 -0.05
C ILE A 87 -11.62 17.18 1.11
N GLU A 88 -10.38 16.77 0.83
CA GLU A 88 -9.32 16.55 1.84
C GLU A 88 -8.04 17.15 1.28
N GLY A 89 -7.52 18.22 1.91
CA GLY A 89 -6.38 18.99 1.42
C GLY A 89 -5.13 18.16 1.14
N GLU A 90 -4.17 18.74 0.43
CA GLU A 90 -2.88 18.23 -0.08
C GLU A 90 -2.25 17.01 0.65
N LYS A 91 -2.42 16.90 1.98
CA LYS A 91 -2.01 15.77 2.83
C LYS A 91 -2.63 14.41 2.43
N GLY A 92 -3.83 14.40 1.87
CA GLY A 92 -4.49 13.19 1.38
C GLY A 92 -3.79 12.58 0.17
N GLY A 93 -3.34 13.42 -0.77
CA GLY A 93 -2.70 13.02 -2.02
C GLY A 93 -1.37 12.30 -1.80
N ILE A 94 -0.50 12.81 -0.93
CA ILE A 94 0.79 12.19 -0.58
C ILE A 94 0.59 10.79 0.01
N SER A 95 -0.30 10.67 0.99
CA SER A 95 -0.57 9.39 1.66
C SER A 95 -1.15 8.36 0.68
N ASP A 96 -2.02 8.79 -0.23
CA ASP A 96 -2.61 7.89 -1.21
C ASP A 96 -1.61 7.49 -2.30
N ALA A 97 -0.79 8.42 -2.78
CA ALA A 97 0.30 8.13 -3.72
C ALA A 97 1.29 7.10 -3.17
N LEU A 98 1.68 7.21 -1.89
CA LEU A 98 2.55 6.20 -1.25
C LEU A 98 1.91 4.82 -1.20
N LYS A 99 0.66 4.73 -0.73
CA LYS A 99 -0.06 3.44 -0.67
C LYS A 99 -0.17 2.82 -2.06
N ARG A 100 -0.47 3.62 -3.07
CA ARG A 100 -0.59 3.16 -4.46
C ARG A 100 0.75 2.71 -5.01
N ALA A 101 1.84 3.45 -4.80
CA ALA A 101 3.19 3.03 -5.19
C ALA A 101 3.58 1.69 -4.53
N ALA A 102 3.25 1.52 -3.24
CA ALA A 102 3.49 0.28 -2.49
C ALA A 102 2.68 -0.91 -3.01
N VAL A 103 1.48 -0.68 -3.55
CA VAL A 103 0.69 -1.72 -4.23
C VAL A 103 1.50 -2.32 -5.37
N LEU A 104 2.32 -1.57 -6.10
CA LEU A 104 3.14 -2.12 -7.20
C LEU A 104 4.28 -3.06 -6.71
N PHE A 105 4.62 -3.04 -5.42
CA PHE A 105 5.47 -4.04 -4.78
C PHE A 105 4.69 -5.21 -4.15
N GLY A 106 3.37 -5.08 -4.01
CA GLY A 106 2.48 -6.11 -3.47
C GLY A 106 1.83 -5.73 -2.15
N VAL A 107 2.28 -4.66 -1.50
CA VAL A 107 1.78 -4.21 -0.21
C VAL A 107 0.30 -3.85 -0.31
N GLY A 108 -0.54 -4.57 0.42
CA GLY A 108 -1.99 -4.36 0.43
C GLY A 108 -2.68 -4.66 -0.91
N ARG A 109 -1.97 -5.21 -1.91
CA ARG A 109 -2.53 -5.48 -3.24
C ARG A 109 -3.71 -6.47 -3.17
N TYR A 110 -3.65 -7.43 -2.25
CA TYR A 110 -4.71 -8.42 -2.07
C TYR A 110 -6.07 -7.81 -1.71
N LEU A 111 -6.10 -6.58 -1.14
CA LEU A 111 -7.34 -5.88 -0.81
C LEU A 111 -8.19 -5.57 -2.05
N TYR A 112 -7.56 -5.46 -3.23
CA TYR A 112 -8.26 -5.28 -4.51
C TYR A 112 -8.91 -6.56 -5.03
N TYR A 113 -8.55 -7.73 -4.48
CA TYR A 113 -9.07 -9.02 -4.88
C TYR A 113 -10.22 -9.50 -3.99
N LEU A 114 -10.58 -8.70 -2.96
CA LEU A 114 -11.67 -9.05 -2.07
C LEU A 114 -13.01 -9.08 -2.84
N PRO A 115 -13.85 -10.09 -2.62
CA PRO A 115 -15.19 -10.14 -3.21
C PRO A 115 -16.03 -8.92 -2.83
N ALA A 116 -16.96 -8.54 -3.71
CA ALA A 116 -17.93 -7.49 -3.40
C ALA A 116 -18.75 -7.87 -2.15
N GLY A 117 -18.94 -6.91 -1.24
CA GLY A 117 -19.63 -7.15 0.03
C GLY A 117 -18.74 -7.69 1.16
N THR A 118 -17.42 -7.80 0.93
CA THR A 118 -16.48 -8.12 2.00
C THR A 118 -16.47 -7.00 3.06
N THR A 119 -16.44 -7.41 4.32
CA THR A 119 -16.40 -6.64 5.55
C THR A 119 -15.35 -7.26 6.48
N ILE A 120 -15.07 -6.60 7.60
CA ILE A 120 -14.15 -7.13 8.61
C ILE A 120 -14.58 -8.50 9.18
N ASN A 121 -15.88 -8.82 9.15
CA ASN A 121 -16.45 -10.02 9.76
C ASN A 121 -16.51 -11.23 8.81
N ASN A 122 -16.24 -11.05 7.52
CA ASN A 122 -16.35 -12.10 6.50
C ASN A 122 -15.18 -12.08 5.51
N LEU A 123 -13.97 -11.77 6.00
CA LEU A 123 -12.75 -11.85 5.21
C LEU A 123 -12.50 -13.30 4.76
N PRO A 124 -12.13 -13.53 3.48
CA PRO A 124 -11.75 -14.85 3.03
C PRO A 124 -10.46 -15.31 3.72
N ALA A 125 -10.29 -16.63 3.92
CA ALA A 125 -9.17 -17.18 4.68
C ALA A 125 -7.77 -16.76 4.15
N TRP A 126 -7.64 -16.53 2.85
CA TRP A 126 -6.38 -16.07 2.24
C TRP A 126 -6.07 -14.58 2.50
N ALA A 127 -7.06 -13.80 2.97
CA ALA A 127 -6.93 -12.38 3.29
C ALA A 127 -6.67 -12.13 4.78
N VAL A 128 -6.48 -13.18 5.57
CA VAL A 128 -6.16 -13.14 7.00
C VAL A 128 -4.75 -13.68 7.18
N PRO A 129 -3.89 -13.04 8.02
CA PRO A 129 -2.58 -13.60 8.32
C PRO A 129 -2.72 -15.01 8.90
N LYS A 130 -1.83 -15.91 8.48
CA LYS A 130 -1.72 -17.25 9.06
C LYS A 130 -0.98 -17.22 10.39
#